data_AF-F7XJV2-F1
#
_entry.id   AF-F7XJV2-F1
#
_cell.length_a   1.000
_cell.length_b   1.000
_cell.length_c   1.000
_cell.angle_alpha   90.00
_cell.angle_beta   90.00
_cell.angle_gamma   90.00
#
_symmetry.space_group_name_H-M   'P 1'
#
loop_
_entity.id
_entity.type
_entity.pdbx_description
1 polymer ?
#
loop_
_entity_poly.entity_id
_entity_poly.type
_entity_poly.pdbx_seq_one_letter_code
_entity_poly.pdbx_strand_id
1 'polypeptide(L)' 'MLPRIVGAVGDQIEVHLDGGIRSGQDVLKAIALGAKGTYIGRPFLYGLGALGN' A
#
# COMPACT_ATOMS: atom_id res chain seq x y z
N MET A 1 -4.99 11.25 5.06
CA MET A 1 -5.64 11.32 3.73
C MET A 1 -6.42 10.04 3.41
N LEU A 2 -5.80 8.86 3.49
CA LEU A 2 -6.45 7.57 3.19
C LEU A 2 -7.82 7.33 3.91
N PRO A 3 -7.98 7.53 5.23
CA PRO A 3 -9.27 7.29 5.89
C PRO A 3 -10.42 8.15 5.37
N ARG A 4 -10.12 9.38 4.92
CA ARG A 4 -11.13 10.28 4.35
C ARG A 4 -11.65 9.76 3.00
N ILE A 5 -10.77 9.15 2.21
CA ILE A 5 -11.13 8.57 0.92
C ILE A 5 -11.97 7.33 1.16
N VAL A 6 -11.51 6.41 2.02
CA VAL A 6 -12.26 5.20 2.38
C VAL A 6 -13.66 5.54 2.87
N GLY A 7 -13.79 6.52 3.77
CA GLY A 7 -15.11 6.95 4.27
C GLY A 7 -16.02 7.56 3.21
N ALA A 8 -15.47 8.15 2.15
CA ALA A 8 -16.26 8.74 1.06
C ALA A 8 -16.81 7.70 0.08
N VAL A 9 -16.07 6.62 -0.18
CA VAL A 9 -16.49 5.56 -1.11
C VAL A 9 -17.23 4.40 -0.43
N GLY A 10 -16.96 4.14 0.86
CA GLY A 10 -17.54 3.00 1.56
C GLY A 10 -17.21 1.68 0.86
N ASP A 11 -18.20 0.79 0.74
CA ASP A 11 -18.03 -0.55 0.18
C ASP A 11 -18.25 -0.62 -1.35
N GLN A 12 -18.36 0.54 -2.01
CA GLN A 12 -18.70 0.59 -3.44
C GLN A 12 -17.53 0.16 -4.34
N ILE A 13 -16.29 0.40 -3.90
CA ILE A 13 -15.08 0.07 -4.65
C ILE A 13 -13.93 -0.28 -3.71
N GLU A 14 -12.96 -1.06 -4.21
CA GLU A 14 -11.72 -1.33 -3.48
C GLU A 14 -10.78 -0.12 -3.51
N VAL A 15 -10.23 0.24 -2.35
CA VAL A 15 -9.24 1.32 -2.22
C VAL A 15 -7.87 0.71 -2.00
N HIS A 16 -6.94 0.95 -2.92
CA HIS A 16 -5.54 0.50 -2.79
C HIS A 16 -4.62 1.68 -2.48
N LEU A 17 -3.52 1.42 -1.77
CA LEU A 17 -2.53 2.44 -1.40
C LEU A 17 -1.15 2.15 -2.01
N ASP A 18 -0.55 3.14 -2.67
CA ASP A 18 0.87 3.14 -3.02
C ASP A 18 1.56 4.39 -2.46
N GLY A 19 2.87 4.26 -2.23
CA GLY A 19 3.72 5.34 -1.73
C GLY A 19 4.25 5.06 -0.33
N GLY A 20 5.57 4.90 -0.23
CA GLY A 20 6.27 4.87 1.05
C GLY A 20 6.22 3.55 1.84
N ILE A 21 5.63 2.48 1.31
CA ILE A 21 5.64 1.16 1.96
C ILE A 21 7.08 0.61 2.03
N ARG A 22 7.61 0.38 3.23
CA ARG A 22 8.98 -0.14 3.45
C ARG A 22 9.05 -1.33 4.40
N SER A 23 7.98 -1.61 5.14
CA SER A 23 7.91 -2.70 6.10
C SER A 23 6.51 -3.31 6.15
N GLY A 24 6.40 -4.51 6.73
CA GLY A 24 5.10 -5.13 7.01
C GLY A 24 4.22 -4.29 7.95
N GLN A 25 4.81 -3.48 8.82
CA GLN A 25 4.06 -2.56 9.69
C GLN A 25 3.37 -1.45 8.89
N ASP A 26 3.97 -1.00 7.79
CA ASP A 26 3.34 0.01 6.93
C ASP A 26 2.15 -0.57 6.17
N VAL A 27 2.27 -1.83 5.73
CA VAL A 27 1.16 -2.59 5.14
C VAL A 27 0.04 -2.76 6.16
N LEU A 28 0.36 -3.17 7.39
CA LEU A 28 -0.63 -3.37 8.45
C LEU A 28 -1.38 -2.06 8.77
N LYS A 29 -0.66 -0.94 8.88
CA LYS A 29 -1.27 0.37 9.08
C LYS A 29 -2.19 0.74 7.92
N ALA A 30 -1.77 0.54 6.67
CA ALA A 30 -2.58 0.85 5.50
C ALA A 30 -3.90 0.06 5.48
N ILE A 31 -3.83 -1.24 5.78
CA ILE A 31 -5.01 -2.11 5.87
C ILE A 31 -5.91 -1.66 7.03
N ALA A 32 -5.34 -1.37 8.20
CA ALA A 32 -6.10 -0.86 9.35
C ALA A 32 -6.80 0.48 9.06
N LEU A 33 -6.28 1.28 8.13
CA LEU A 33 -6.87 2.54 7.68
C LEU A 33 -7.87 2.35 6.51
N GLY A 34 -8.16 1.12 6.13
CA GLY A 34 -9.19 0.75 5.15
C GLY A 34 -8.70 0.51 3.73
N ALA A 35 -7.39 0.41 3.49
CA ALA A 35 -6.91 -0.06 2.19
C ALA A 35 -7.14 -1.57 2.06
N LYS A 36 -7.61 -2.00 0.89
CA LYS A 36 -7.76 -3.41 0.53
C LYS A 36 -6.42 -4.06 0.16
N GLY A 37 -5.48 -3.26 -0.33
CA GLY A 37 -4.14 -3.72 -0.71
C GLY A 37 -3.16 -2.55 -0.81
N THR A 38 -1.87 -2.89 -0.82
CA THR A 38 -0.78 -1.92 -0.98
C THR A 38 0.16 -2.31 -2.09
N TYR A 39 0.77 -1.32 -2.75
CA TYR A 39 1.80 -1.54 -3.76
C TYR A 39 3.20 -1.16 -3.26
N ILE A 40 4.22 -1.74 -3.89
CA ILE A 40 5.63 -1.45 -3.64
C ILE A 40 6.35 -1.09 -4.94
N GLY A 41 6.87 0.14 -5.03
CA GLY A 41 7.68 0.59 -6.16
C GLY A 41 9.17 0.40 -5.92
N ARG A 42 9.86 1.46 -5.45
CA ARG A 42 11.32 1.49 -5.25
C ARG A 42 11.94 0.25 -4.57
N PRO A 43 11.36 -0.32 -3.48
CA PRO A 43 11.92 -1.52 -2.85
C PRO A 43 11.99 -2.73 -3.79
N PHE A 44 10.98 -2.89 -4.66
CA PHE A 44 10.96 -3.96 -5.66
C PHE A 44 12.11 -3.78 -6.66
N LEU A 45 12.31 -2.55 -7.16
CA LEU A 45 13.42 -2.23 -8.06
C LEU A 45 14.79 -2.42 -7.41
N TYR A 46 14.93 -2.11 -6.12
CA TYR A 46 16.17 -2.34 -5.38
C TYR A 46 16.47 -3.84 -5.24
N GLY A 47 15.45 -4.67 -4.99
CA GLY A 47 15.60 -6.14 -4.97
C GLY A 47 16.06 -6.69 -6.32
N LEU A 48 15.44 -6.21 -7.41
CA LEU A 48 15.84 -6.56 -8.77
C LEU A 48 17.29 -6.15 -9.07
N GLY A 49 17.70 -4.95 -8.65
CA GLY A 49 19.07 -4.46 -8.86
C GLY A 49 20.14 -5.13 -8.00
N ALA A 50 19.76 -5.75 -6.88
CA ALA A 50 20.72 -6.40 -5.97
C ALA A 50 21.14 -7.78 -6.47
N LEU A 51 20.18 -8.67 -6.71
CA LEU A 51 20.40 -10.07 -7.10
C LEU A 51 19.20 -10.61 -7.90
N GLY A 52 18.64 -9.79 -8.79
CA GLY A 52 17.39 -10.05 -9.51
C GLY A 52 17.42 -11.15 -10.57
N ASN A 53 18.13 -12.24 -10.30
CA ASN A 53 18.37 -13.38 -11.18
C ASN A 53 17.90 -14.69 -10.55
#